data_AF-A0A350VVC5-F1
#
_entry.id   AF-A0A350VVC5-F1
#
_cell.length_a   1.000
_cell.length_b   1.000
_cell.length_c   1.000
_cell.angle_alpha   90.00
_cell.angle_beta   90.00
_cell.angle_gamma   90.00
#
_symmetry.space_group_name_H-M   'P 1'
#
loop_
_entity.id
_entity.type
_entity.pdbx_description
1 polymer ?
#
loop_
_entity_poly.entity_id
_entity_poly.type
_entity_poly.pdbx_seq_one_letter_code
_entity_poly.pdbx_strand_id
1 'polypeptide(L)'
;MADIKGLISQLQESENKFIITDSSTTAERLRAKIIQRKKSEDECLKLKQEIMDFFATNPSAEEKEILWAYTESLWMECSAIEIKRQVAPVQQK
;
A
#
# COMPACT_ATOMS: atom_id res chain seq x y z
N MET A 1 14.40 32.02 0.19
CA MET A 1 14.85 30.84 -0.58
C MET A 1 14.54 29.63 0.28
N ALA A 2 13.78 28.66 -0.25
CA ALA A 2 13.51 27.42 0.48
C ALA A 2 14.85 26.70 0.73
N ASP A 3 15.02 26.13 1.93
CA ASP A 3 16.21 25.36 2.30
C ASP A 3 16.25 24.04 1.53
N ILE A 4 16.78 24.10 0.30
CA ILE A 4 16.93 22.96 -0.61
C ILE A 4 17.73 21.83 0.05
N LYS A 5 18.71 22.17 0.90
CA LYS A 5 19.54 21.17 1.60
C LYS A 5 18.71 20.42 2.65
N GLY A 6 17.90 21.14 3.43
CA GLY A 6 16.96 20.55 4.37
C GLY A 6 15.96 19.61 3.69
N LEU A 7 15.44 20.01 2.52
CA LEU A 7 14.53 19.17 1.71
C LEU A 7 15.19 17.88 1.21
N ILE A 8 16.45 17.94 0.76
CA ILE A 8 17.19 16.76 0.31
C ILE A 8 17.38 15.76 1.45
N SER A 9 17.76 16.22 2.64
CA SER A 9 17.91 15.34 3.82
C SER A 9 16.59 14.67 4.21
N GLN A 10 15.48 15.41 4.18
CA GLN A 10 14.15 14.86 4.45
C GLN A 10 13.73 13.80 3.42
N LEU A 11 14.05 14.01 2.14
CA LEU A 11 13.81 13.02 1.09
C LEU A 11 14.61 11.74 1.36
N GLN A 12 15.90 11.85 1.67
CA GLN A 12 16.75 10.69 1.98
C GLN A 12 16.27 9.92 3.21
N GLU A 13 15.91 10.62 4.29
CA GLU A 13 15.32 10.00 5.49
C GLU A 13 13.98 9.31 5.19
N SER A 14 13.15 9.92 4.33
CA SER A 14 11.89 9.33 3.91
C SER A 14 12.11 8.08 3.05
N GLU A 15 13.04 8.10 2.10
CA GLU A 15 13.37 6.95 1.26
C GLU A 15 13.86 5.78 2.11
N ASN A 16 14.74 6.04 3.08
CA ASN A 16 15.28 5.02 3.98
C ASN A 16 14.21 4.33 4.83
N LYS A 17 13.14 5.04 5.26
CA LYS A 17 12.02 4.45 6.02
C LYS A 17 11.22 3.40 5.22
N PHE A 18 11.37 3.37 3.91
CA PHE A 18 10.64 2.46 3.03
C PHE A 18 11.54 1.45 2.32
N ILE A 19 12.85 1.44 2.62
CA ILE A 19 13.76 0.40 2.15
C ILE A 19 13.38 -0.92 2.82
N ILE A 20 13.02 -1.90 2.01
CA ILE A 20 12.78 -3.27 2.45
C ILE A 20 14.08 -4.04 2.41
N THR A 21 14.43 -4.66 3.53
CA THR A 21 15.59 -5.55 3.69
C THR A 21 15.12 -6.96 4.04
N ASP A 22 16.03 -7.92 4.15
CA ASP A 22 15.70 -9.29 4.57
C ASP A 22 15.13 -9.35 6.00
N SER A 23 15.49 -8.40 6.86
CA SER A 23 14.97 -8.29 8.23
C SER A 23 13.63 -7.58 8.34
N SER A 24 13.10 -7.03 7.24
CA SER A 24 11.82 -6.31 7.29
C SER A 24 10.66 -7.22 7.64
N THR A 25 9.77 -6.71 8.47
CA THR A 25 8.57 -7.43 8.92
C THR A 25 7.58 -7.63 7.78
N THR A 26 6.59 -8.50 7.99
CA THR A 26 5.52 -8.70 7.01
C THR A 26 4.74 -7.41 6.80
N ALA A 27 4.44 -6.68 7.88
CA ALA A 27 3.77 -5.39 7.79
C ALA A 27 4.56 -4.35 6.99
N GLU A 28 5.88 -4.25 7.18
CA GLU A 28 6.72 -3.32 6.42
C GLU A 28 6.74 -3.65 4.93
N ARG A 29 6.85 -4.93 4.58
CA ARG A 29 6.81 -5.40 3.19
C ARG A 29 5.46 -5.10 2.54
N LEU A 30 4.36 -5.33 3.26
CA LEU A 30 3.02 -4.99 2.78
C LEU A 30 2.86 -3.47 2.60
N ARG A 31 3.34 -2.66 3.54
CA ARG A 31 3.36 -1.18 3.42
C ARG A 31 4.10 -0.74 2.16
N ALA A 32 5.27 -1.31 1.88
CA ALA A 32 6.04 -0.99 0.68
C ALA A 32 5.29 -1.29 -0.63
N LYS A 33 4.52 -2.40 -0.66
CA LYS A 33 3.63 -2.70 -1.80
C LYS A 33 2.49 -1.67 -1.91
N ILE A 34 1.91 -1.21 -0.80
CA ILE A 34 0.83 -0.21 -0.82
C ILE A 34 1.32 1.11 -1.44
N ILE A 35 2.48 1.59 -1.03
CA ILE A 35 3.02 2.89 -1.50
C ILE A 35 3.66 2.81 -2.90
N GLN A 36 3.75 1.62 -3.49
CA GLN A 36 4.29 1.44 -4.83
C GLN A 36 3.46 2.25 -5.85
N ARG A 37 4.09 3.19 -6.56
CA ARG A 37 3.39 4.13 -7.45
C ARG A 37 2.71 3.49 -8.66
N LYS A 38 3.22 2.36 -9.13
CA LYS A 38 2.69 1.66 -10.31
C LYS A 38 2.14 0.31 -9.85
N LYS A 39 0.82 0.20 -9.83
CA LYS A 39 0.07 -1.02 -9.55
C LYS A 39 -1.06 -1.14 -10.58
N SER A 40 -1.23 -2.31 -11.16
CA SER A 40 -2.41 -2.66 -11.94
C SER A 40 -3.62 -2.86 -11.03
N GLU A 41 -4.82 -2.87 -11.62
CA GLU A 41 -6.06 -3.07 -10.86
C GLU A 41 -6.08 -4.41 -10.12
N ASP A 42 -5.63 -5.49 -10.78
CA ASP A 42 -5.59 -6.83 -10.17
C ASP A 42 -4.54 -6.92 -9.06
N GLU A 43 -3.41 -6.20 -9.20
CA GLU A 43 -2.42 -6.11 -8.12
C GLU A 43 -2.98 -5.39 -6.89
N CYS A 44 -3.76 -4.32 -7.05
CA CYS A 44 -4.42 -3.65 -5.93
C CYS A 44 -5.40 -4.60 -5.21
N LEU A 45 -6.25 -5.31 -5.95
CA LEU A 45 -7.22 -6.24 -5.37
C LEU A 45 -6.54 -7.43 -4.68
N LYS A 46 -5.48 -7.99 -5.28
CA LYS A 46 -4.68 -9.04 -4.67
C LYS A 46 -4.01 -8.55 -3.38
N LEU A 47 -3.46 -7.34 -3.39
CA LEU A 47 -2.82 -6.76 -2.21
C LEU A 47 -3.82 -6.54 -1.07
N LYS A 48 -5.06 -6.11 -1.36
CA LYS A 48 -6.14 -6.03 -0.38
C LYS A 48 -6.39 -7.39 0.27
N GLN A 49 -6.42 -8.46 -0.52
CA GLN A 49 -6.57 -9.82 0.01
C GLN A 49 -5.37 -10.24 0.87
N GLU A 50 -4.13 -10.02 0.42
CA GLU A 50 -2.93 -10.35 1.19
C GLU A 50 -2.92 -9.66 2.57
N ILE A 51 -3.39 -8.41 2.64
CA ILE A 51 -3.50 -7.66 3.89
C ILE A 51 -4.62 -8.24 4.79
N MET A 52 -5.77 -8.59 4.22
CA MET A 52 -6.85 -9.24 4.97
C MET A 52 -6.40 -10.57 5.56
N ASP A 53 -5.70 -11.38 4.77
CA ASP A 53 -5.12 -12.65 5.20
C ASP A 53 -4.09 -12.43 6.31
N PHE A 54 -3.25 -11.40 6.18
CA PHE A 54 -2.30 -11.02 7.22
C PHE A 54 -3.00 -10.65 8.54
N PHE A 55 -4.02 -9.79 8.51
CA PHE A 55 -4.79 -9.44 9.71
C PHE A 55 -5.49 -10.65 10.34
N ALA A 56 -5.91 -11.63 9.54
CA ALA A 56 -6.51 -12.87 10.03
C ALA A 56 -5.52 -13.75 10.82
N THR A 57 -4.21 -13.58 10.62
CA THR A 57 -3.19 -14.26 11.46
C THR A 57 -3.05 -13.64 12.87
N ASN A 58 -3.82 -12.58 13.15
CA ASN A 58 -3.76 -11.78 14.38
C ASN A 58 -2.35 -11.22 14.68
N PRO A 59 -1.84 -10.31 13.83
CA PRO A 59 -0.51 -9.73 14.00
C PRO A 59 -0.42 -8.83 15.24
N SER A 60 0.81 -8.50 15.63
CA SER A 60 1.08 -7.66 16.81
C SER A 60 0.45 -6.26 16.65
N ALA A 61 0.24 -5.55 17.76
CA ALA A 61 -0.28 -4.19 17.71
C ALA A 61 0.63 -3.25 16.89
N GLU A 62 1.95 -3.41 17.01
CA GLU A 62 2.96 -2.66 16.25
C GLU A 62 2.84 -2.93 14.74
N GLU A 63 2.69 -4.19 14.32
CA GLU A 63 2.51 -4.52 12.91
C GLU A 63 1.17 -4.00 12.34
N LYS A 64 0.11 -4.01 13.15
CA LYS A 64 -1.18 -3.41 12.77
C LYS A 64 -1.05 -1.90 12.58
N GLU A 65 -0.36 -1.22 13.48
CA GLU A 65 -0.12 0.22 13.43
C GLU A 65 0.67 0.63 12.18
N ILE A 66 1.70 -0.14 11.81
CA ILE A 66 2.49 0.07 10.58
C ILE A 66 1.62 0.13 9.32
N LEU A 67 0.56 -0.68 9.25
CA LEU A 67 -0.29 -0.80 8.07
C LEU A 67 -1.51 0.12 8.09
N TRP A 68 -2.06 0.41 9.28
CA TRP A 68 -3.37 1.06 9.42
C TRP A 68 -3.50 2.36 8.63
N ALA A 69 -2.48 3.23 8.69
CA ALA A 69 -2.48 4.51 7.98
C ALA A 69 -2.44 4.39 6.44
N TYR A 70 -2.03 3.24 5.91
CA TYR A 70 -1.85 3.00 4.48
C TYR A 70 -2.97 2.15 3.89
N THR A 71 -3.65 1.35 4.70
CA THR A 71 -4.74 0.49 4.22
C THR A 71 -5.94 1.28 3.72
N GLU A 72 -6.22 2.46 4.28
CA GLU A 72 -7.38 3.26 3.85
C GLU A 72 -7.29 3.68 2.37
N SER A 73 -6.11 4.15 1.93
CA SER A 73 -5.91 4.55 0.53
C SER A 73 -6.03 3.36 -0.44
N LEU A 74 -5.48 2.19 -0.07
CA LEU A 74 -5.64 0.98 -0.86
C LEU A 74 -7.11 0.54 -0.96
N TRP A 75 -7.88 0.64 0.14
CA TRP A 75 -9.29 0.28 0.14
C TRP A 75 -10.10 1.19 -0.78
N MET A 76 -9.78 2.48 -0.81
CA MET A 76 -10.39 3.42 -1.75
C MET A 76 -10.05 3.06 -3.22
N GLU A 77 -8.78 2.77 -3.53
CA GLU A 77 -8.37 2.32 -4.87
C GLU A 77 -9.14 1.05 -5.29
N CYS A 78 -9.20 0.05 -4.41
CA CYS A 78 -9.91 -1.21 -4.67
C CYS A 78 -11.42 -1.00 -4.88
N SER A 79 -12.04 -0.14 -4.08
CA SER A 79 -13.47 0.16 -4.20
C SER A 79 -13.77 0.84 -5.55
N ALA A 80 -12.92 1.76 -5.99
CA ALA A 80 -13.06 2.40 -7.29
C ALA A 80 -12.92 1.40 -8.45
N ILE A 81 -11.98 0.44 -8.33
CA ILE A 81 -11.80 -0.66 -9.30
C ILE A 81 -13.06 -1.54 -9.35
N GLU A 82 -13.56 -1.96 -8.19
CA GLU A 82 -14.75 -2.80 -8.08
C GLU A 82 -15.98 -2.11 -8.70
N ILE A 83 -16.19 -0.82 -8.43
CA ILE A 83 -17.27 -0.02 -9.04
C ILE A 83 -17.08 0.04 -10.56
N LYS A 84 -15.88 0.38 -11.04
CA LYS A 84 -15.59 0.45 -12.47
C LYS A 84 -15.91 -0.87 -13.19
N ARG A 85 -15.56 -2.01 -12.58
CA ARG A 85 -15.85 -3.34 -13.12
C ARG A 85 -17.33 -3.67 -13.13
N GLN A 86 -18.10 -3.23 -12.13
CA GLN A 86 -19.55 -3.42 -12.09
C GLN A 86 -20.29 -2.55 -13.12
N VAL A 87 -19.76 -1.36 -13.42
CA VAL A 87 -20.37 -0.39 -14.35
C VAL A 87 -19.96 -0.63 -15.80
N ALA A 88 -18.89 -1.38 -16.07
CA ALA A 88 -18.52 -1.76 -17.43
C ALA A 88 -19.63 -2.66 -18.02
N PRO A 89 -20.41 -2.18 -19.01
CA PRO A 89 -21.47 -2.99 -19.58
C PRO A 89 -20.83 -4.23 -20.20
N VAL A 90 -21.44 -5.38 -19.92
CA VAL A 90 -21.26 -6.60 -20.71
C VAL A 90 -21.44 -6.18 -22.16
N GLN A 91 -20.33 -6.03 -22.89
CA GLN A 91 -20.38 -5.91 -24.34
C GLN A 91 -20.80 -7.30 -24.83
N GLN A 92 -22.12 -7.51 -24.89
CA GLN A 92 -22.73 -8.65 -25.54
C GLN A 92 -22.33 -8.56 -27.02
N LYS A 93 -21.45 -9.48 -27.41
CA LYS A 93 -21.18 -9.79 -28.81
C LYS A 93 -22.39 -10.43 -29.46
#